data_AF-A0A6P7TTT4-F1
#
_entry.id   AF-A0A6P7TTT4-F1
#
_cell.length_a   1.000
_cell.length_b   1.000
_cell.length_c   1.000
_cell.angle_alpha   90.00
_cell.angle_beta   90.00
_cell.angle_gamma   90.00
#
_symmetry.space_group_name_H-M   'P 1'
#
loop_
_entity.id
_entity.type
_entity.pdbx_description
1 polymer ?
#
loop_
_entity_poly.entity_id
_entity_poly.type
_entity_poly.pdbx_seq_one_letter_code
_entity_poly.pdbx_strand_id
1 'polypeptide(L)'
;MGQNLVLNLNDKGFSVCVYNRTVATTHHFLANEAKDTNIVGADTLEQFTTKLQTPRVIFLLVKAGKPVDDFIAKLLPFLTPGDIIIDGGNSEFTDTNVTPYSTK
;
A
#
# COMPACT_ATOMS: atom_id res chain seq x y z
N MET A 1 5.86 -10.80 -2.48
CA MET A 1 5.67 -10.11 -3.79
C MET A 1 5.85 -8.59 -3.67
N GLY A 2 5.27 -7.90 -2.68
CA GLY A 2 5.37 -6.43 -2.59
C GLY A 2 6.77 -5.83 -2.53
N GLN A 3 7.73 -6.46 -1.83
CA GLN A 3 9.11 -5.95 -1.73
C GLN A 3 9.77 -5.74 -3.10
N ASN A 4 9.66 -6.71 -4.02
CA ASN A 4 10.28 -6.61 -5.34
C ASN A 4 9.62 -5.52 -6.21
N LEU A 5 8.31 -5.30 -6.07
CA LEU A 5 7.63 -4.21 -6.76
C LEU A 5 8.14 -2.86 -6.26
N VAL A 6 8.26 -2.70 -4.93
CA VAL A 6 8.75 -1.48 -4.30
C VAL A 6 10.19 -1.18 -4.75
N LEU A 7 11.08 -2.18 -4.78
CA LEU A 7 12.44 -2.03 -5.27
C LEU A 7 12.47 -1.62 -6.75
N ASN A 8 11.65 -2.25 -7.60
CA ASN A 8 11.54 -1.89 -9.02
C ASN A 8 11.10 -0.43 -9.23
N LEU A 9 10.15 0.05 -8.41
CA LEU A 9 9.68 1.44 -8.46
C LEU A 9 10.80 2.40 -8.01
N ASN A 10 11.53 2.08 -6.95
CA ASN A 10 12.68 2.85 -6.50
C ASN A 10 13.75 2.95 -7.59
N ASP A 11 14.09 1.85 -8.27
CA ASP A 11 15.09 1.81 -9.35
C ASP A 11 14.69 2.68 -10.55
N LYS A 12 13.39 2.88 -10.76
CA LYS A 12 12.82 3.77 -11.79
C LYS A 12 12.71 5.23 -11.33
N GLY A 13 13.23 5.57 -10.15
CA GLY A 13 13.25 6.93 -9.61
C GLY A 13 11.97 7.37 -8.91
N PHE A 14 11.04 6.45 -8.62
CA PHE A 14 9.86 6.79 -7.82
C PHE A 14 10.20 6.80 -6.33
N SER A 15 9.71 7.79 -5.59
CA SER A 15 9.73 7.78 -4.13
C SER A 15 8.60 6.89 -3.62
N VAL A 16 8.93 5.85 -2.85
CA VAL A 16 7.97 4.86 -2.39
C VAL A 16 7.91 4.84 -0.87
N CYS A 17 6.71 4.90 -0.32
CA CYS A 17 6.43 4.66 1.09
C CYS A 17 5.90 3.23 1.26
N VAL A 18 6.37 2.50 2.28
CA VAL A 18 5.90 1.16 2.61
C VAL A 18 5.30 1.08 4.01
N TYR A 19 4.25 0.26 4.14
CA TYR A 19 3.62 -0.05 5.41
C TYR A 19 3.21 -1.52 5.44
N ASN A 20 3.34 -2.13 6.62
CA ASN A 20 2.86 -3.48 6.88
C ASN A 20 2.28 -3.52 8.30
N ARG A 21 1.24 -4.35 8.50
CA ARG A 21 0.59 -4.50 9.82
C ARG A 21 1.57 -4.89 10.93
N THR A 22 2.56 -5.73 10.60
CA THR A 22 3.65 -6.07 11.51
C THR A 22 4.80 -5.11 11.25
N VAL A 23 4.99 -4.12 12.13
CA VAL A 23 5.99 -3.06 12.01
C VAL A 23 7.41 -3.61 11.84
N ALA A 24 7.75 -4.68 12.57
CA ALA A 24 9.05 -5.34 12.44
C ALA A 24 9.35 -5.80 11.00
N THR A 25 8.35 -6.15 10.19
CA THR A 25 8.54 -6.50 8.77
C THR A 25 8.97 -5.29 7.94
N THR A 26 8.37 -4.12 8.20
CA THR A 26 8.78 -2.86 7.56
C THR A 26 10.22 -2.52 7.94
N HIS A 27 10.56 -2.58 9.22
CA HIS A 27 11.89 -2.23 9.71
C HIS A 27 12.95 -3.20 9.19
N HIS A 28 12.66 -4.50 9.17
CA HIS A 28 13.54 -5.50 8.58
C HIS A 28 13.81 -5.20 7.10
N PHE A 29 12.78 -4.88 6.32
CA PHE A 29 12.93 -4.58 4.90
C PHE A 29 13.81 -3.36 4.64
N LEU A 30 13.60 -2.27 5.40
CA LEU A 30 14.42 -1.05 5.30
C LEU A 30 15.87 -1.26 5.72
N ALA A 31 16.11 -2.12 6.70
CA ALA A 31 17.47 -2.42 7.19
C ALA A 31 18.25 -3.39 6.27
N ASN A 32 17.55 -4.12 5.40
CA ASN A 32 18.12 -5.16 4.55
C ASN A 32 17.91 -4.86 3.07
N GLU A 33 16.84 -5.37 2.45
CA GLU A 33 16.67 -5.35 0.99
C GLU A 33 16.53 -3.93 0.42
N ALA A 34 15.96 -3.00 1.18
CA ALA A 34 15.84 -1.59 0.81
C ALA A 34 16.94 -0.71 1.42
N LYS A 35 18.00 -1.30 1.97
CA LYS A 35 19.14 -0.55 2.49
C LYS A 35 19.78 0.28 1.37
N ASP A 36 20.18 1.51 1.70
CA ASP A 36 20.81 2.46 0.78
C ASP A 36 19.92 2.88 -0.42
N THR A 37 18.61 2.69 -0.31
CA THR A 37 17.60 3.17 -1.27
C THR A 37 16.88 4.43 -0.77
N ASN A 38 16.01 5.02 -1.60
CA ASN A 38 15.16 6.16 -1.21
C ASN A 38 13.80 5.72 -0.64
N ILE A 39 13.63 4.42 -0.37
CA ILE A 39 12.37 3.88 0.16
C ILE A 39 12.21 4.28 1.62
N VAL A 40 11.03 4.78 1.97
CA VAL A 40 10.69 5.15 3.36
C VAL A 40 9.62 4.21 3.91
N GLY A 41 9.65 3.93 5.21
CA GLY A 41 8.60 3.16 5.88
C GLY A 41 7.75 4.00 6.81
N ALA A 42 6.56 3.50 7.12
CA ALA A 42 5.68 4.04 8.15
C ALA A 42 5.29 2.95 9.16
N ASP A 43 5.08 3.36 10.42
CA ASP A 43 4.70 2.45 11.51
C ASP A 43 3.19 2.38 11.68
N THR A 44 2.46 3.40 11.21
CA THR A 44 1.00 3.49 11.27
C THR A 44 0.40 3.89 9.92
N LEU A 45 -0.89 3.59 9.72
CA LEU A 45 -1.62 4.02 8.52
C LEU A 45 -1.67 5.54 8.36
N GLU A 46 -1.80 6.28 9.46
CA GLU A 46 -1.78 7.74 9.45
C GLU A 46 -0.41 8.29 9.01
N GLN A 47 0.69 7.73 9.55
CA GLN A 47 2.04 8.08 9.10
C GLN A 47 2.27 7.69 7.64
N PHE A 48 1.66 6.58 7.20
CA PHE A 48 1.76 6.12 5.82
C PHE A 48 1.09 7.13 4.87
N THR A 49 -0.16 7.51 5.11
CA THR A 49 -0.92 8.41 4.22
C THR A 49 -0.42 9.86 4.24
N THR A 50 0.19 10.32 5.33
CA THR A 50 0.81 11.65 5.43
C THR A 50 2.11 11.77 4.65
N LYS A 51 2.80 10.65 4.37
CA LYS A 51 4.02 10.60 3.55
C LYS A 51 3.75 10.56 2.04
N LEU A 52 2.49 10.42 1.62
CA LEU A 52 2.10 10.33 0.22
C LEU A 52 1.69 11.72 -0.33
N GLN A 53 2.07 12.00 -1.57
CA GLN A 53 1.55 13.15 -2.30
C GLN A 53 0.07 12.93 -2.66
N THR A 54 -0.70 14.01 -2.69
CA THR A 54 -2.11 13.99 -3.13
C THR A 54 -2.22 14.26 -4.65
N PRO A 55 -3.10 13.57 -5.39
CA PRO A 55 -3.94 12.46 -4.95
C PRO A 55 -3.11 11.22 -4.59
N ARG A 56 -3.42 10.60 -3.45
CA ARG A 56 -2.65 9.46 -2.95
C ARG A 56 -2.87 8.25 -3.84
N VAL A 57 -1.81 7.54 -4.21
CA VAL A 57 -1.89 6.28 -4.94
C VAL A 57 -1.38 5.17 -4.05
N ILE A 58 -2.25 4.22 -3.71
CA ILE A 58 -1.97 3.18 -2.71
C ILE A 58 -2.15 1.81 -3.33
N PHE A 59 -1.05 1.07 -3.47
CA PHE A 59 -1.06 -0.33 -3.91
C PHE A 59 -1.32 -1.26 -2.71
N LEU A 60 -2.34 -2.11 -2.83
CA LEU A 60 -2.61 -3.19 -1.90
C LEU A 60 -2.07 -4.50 -2.46
N LEU A 61 -1.20 -5.15 -1.69
CA LEU A 61 -0.63 -6.46 -2.00
C LEU A 61 -0.81 -7.38 -0.79
N VAL A 62 -2.06 -7.63 -0.46
CA VAL A 62 -2.47 -8.48 0.67
C VAL A 62 -3.11 -9.77 0.15
N LYS A 63 -3.38 -10.71 1.06
CA LYS A 63 -4.08 -11.96 0.69
C LYS A 63 -5.49 -11.61 0.20
N ALA A 64 -5.87 -12.16 -0.96
CA ALA A 64 -7.18 -11.96 -1.57
C ALA A 64 -8.36 -12.34 -0.65
N GLY A 65 -9.53 -11.77 -0.95
CA GLY A 65 -10.77 -11.92 -0.19
C GLY A 65 -10.84 -10.96 1.00
N LYS A 66 -11.49 -11.39 2.09
CA LYS A 66 -11.78 -10.57 3.28
C LYS A 66 -10.63 -9.67 3.80
N PRO A 67 -9.34 -10.09 3.79
CA PRO A 67 -8.26 -9.22 4.24
C PRO A 67 -8.11 -7.93 3.42
N VAL A 68 -8.51 -7.92 2.14
CA VAL A 68 -8.54 -6.72 1.29
C VAL A 68 -9.58 -5.74 1.83
N ASP A 69 -10.83 -6.19 1.99
CA ASP A 69 -11.93 -5.35 2.51
C ASP A 69 -11.63 -4.79 3.90
N ASP A 70 -11.12 -5.64 4.80
CA ASP A 70 -10.76 -5.25 6.16
C ASP A 70 -9.64 -4.20 6.19
N PHE A 71 -8.75 -4.23 5.19
CA PHE A 71 -7.68 -3.26 5.08
C PHE A 71 -8.17 -1.94 4.49
N ILE A 72 -9.00 -2.00 3.44
CA ILE A 72 -9.64 -0.80 2.86
C ILE A 72 -10.44 -0.08 3.94
N ALA A 73 -11.27 -0.79 4.71
CA ALA A 73 -12.05 -0.20 5.80
C ALA A 73 -11.21 0.55 6.84
N LYS A 74 -9.98 0.07 7.13
CA LYS A 74 -9.04 0.75 8.04
C LYS A 74 -8.34 1.94 7.41
N LEU A 75 -8.17 1.92 6.08
CA LEU A 75 -7.48 2.96 5.33
C LEU A 75 -8.40 4.16 5.06
N LEU A 76 -9.68 3.92 4.78
CA LEU A 76 -10.66 4.94 4.40
C LEU A 76 -10.71 6.19 5.30
N PRO A 77 -10.62 6.10 6.65
CA PRO A 77 -10.63 7.29 7.51
C PRO A 77 -9.48 8.27 7.25
N PHE A 78 -8.41 7.81 6.58
CA PHE A 78 -7.22 8.60 6.26
C PHE A 78 -7.15 9.07 4.80
N LEU A 79 -8.19 8.76 4.01
CA LEU A 79 -8.27 9.13 2.60
C LEU A 79 -9.18 10.33 2.39
N THR A 80 -8.91 11.05 1.31
CA THR A 80 -9.72 12.17 0.84
C THR A 80 -10.28 11.87 -0.55
N PRO A 81 -11.38 12.51 -0.97
CA PRO A 81 -11.91 12.33 -2.31
C PRO A 81 -10.84 12.55 -3.38
N GLY A 82 -10.74 11.61 -4.33
CA GLY A 82 -9.72 11.62 -5.39
C GLY A 82 -8.48 10.75 -5.10
N ASP A 83 -8.32 10.23 -3.88
CA ASP A 83 -7.30 9.22 -3.59
C ASP A 83 -7.65 7.88 -4.27
N ILE A 84 -6.62 7.15 -4.68
CA ILE A 84 -6.70 5.95 -5.51
C ILE A 84 -6.14 4.75 -4.74
N ILE A 85 -6.95 3.70 -4.63
CA ILE A 85 -6.54 2.39 -4.14
C ILE A 85 -6.42 1.44 -5.34
N ILE A 86 -5.30 0.73 -5.45
CA ILE A 86 -5.04 -0.25 -6.49
C ILE A 86 -4.86 -1.60 -5.80
N ASP A 87 -5.82 -2.52 -5.96
CA ASP A 87 -5.63 -3.91 -5.54
C ASP A 87 -4.76 -4.64 -6.58
N GLY A 88 -3.50 -4.87 -6.23
CA GLY A 88 -2.55 -5.64 -7.05
C GLY A 88 -2.46 -7.10 -6.63
N GLY A 89 -3.33 -7.56 -5.72
CA GLY A 89 -3.42 -8.96 -5.30
C GLY A 89 -4.06 -9.85 -6.35
N ASN A 90 -4.10 -11.15 -6.06
CA ASN A 90 -4.79 -12.14 -6.89
C ASN A 90 -6.27 -12.26 -6.48
N SER A 91 -6.97 -11.13 -6.38
CA SER A 91 -8.40 -11.09 -6.07
C SER A 91 -9.22 -11.56 -7.28
N GLU A 92 -10.34 -12.23 -7.04
CA GLU A 92 -11.27 -12.61 -8.11
C GLU A 92 -11.94 -11.34 -8.65
N PHE A 93 -12.10 -11.23 -9.98
CA PHE A 93 -12.62 -10.00 -10.59
C PHE A 93 -14.01 -9.60 -10.07
N THR A 94 -14.82 -10.58 -9.66
CA THR A 94 -16.14 -10.35 -9.07
C THR A 94 -16.05 -9.62 -7.74
N ASP A 95 -15.03 -9.90 -6.93
CA ASP A 95 -14.83 -9.29 -5.62
C ASP A 95 -14.46 -7.80 -5.79
N THR A 96 -13.65 -7.48 -6.79
CA THR A 96 -13.31 -6.10 -7.16
C THR A 96 -14.56 -5.30 -7.57
N ASN A 97 -15.45 -5.89 -8.38
CA ASN A 97 -16.65 -5.21 -8.90
C ASN A 97 -17.71 -4.91 -7.83
N VAL A 98 -17.71 -5.65 -6.72
CA VAL A 98 -18.67 -5.48 -5.62
C VAL A 98 -18.07 -4.79 -4.41
N THR A 99 -16.80 -4.37 -4.48
CA THR A 99 -16.16 -3.61 -3.41
C THR A 99 -16.97 -2.31 -3.18
N PRO A 100 -17.54 -2.09 -1.98
CA PRO A 100 -18.54 -1.04 -1.74
C PRO A 100 -17.98 0.39 -1.84
N TYR A 101 -16.68 0.52 -2.09
CA TYR A 101 -15.93 1.77 -2.20
C TYR A 101 -15.51 2.07 -3.65
N SER A 102 -15.83 1.18 -4.60
CA SER A 102 -15.56 1.44 -6.02
C SER A 102 -16.54 2.48 -6.55
N THR A 103 -16.02 3.62 -7.00
CA THR A 103 -16.80 4.56 -7.81
C THR A 103 -16.92 4.01 -9.22
N LYS A 104 -18.15 3.98 -9.77
CA LYS A 104 -18.38 3.66 -11.19
C LYS A 104 -17.87 4.78 -12.09
#